data_AF-A0A1S1R8U3-F1
#
_entry.id   AF-A0A1S1R8U3-F1
#
_cell.length_a   1.000
_cell.length_b   1.000
_cell.length_c   1.000
_cell.angle_alpha   90.00
_cell.angle_beta   90.00
_cell.angle_gamma   90.00
#
_symmetry.space_group_name_H-M   'P 1'
#
loop_
_entity.id
_entity.type
_entity.pdbx_description
1 polymer ?
#
loop_
_entity_poly.entity_id
_entity_poly.type
_entity_poly.pdbx_seq_one_letter_code
_entity_poly.pdbx_strand_id
1 'polypeptide(L)'
;MCAAPVPEPHRHLLDEREAGLLCVCQACALLFERDAAGRGHYVLVPRRRLALPGFVSGALGIPVGLAFFVVQADGRVIAHYPSPIGVTQGEIDKAVWDQAREQCDALGTLRPLVEAVLVNTAKGANEHWIVPIDLCYRLVAVVRKEWTGFSGGSTVWPAISEFFTALAPHGTSIHADAANASARTGT
;
A
#
# COMPACT_ATOMS: atom_id res chain seq x y z
N MET A 1 12.63 -21.84 1.34
CA MET A 1 13.53 -20.65 1.34
C MET A 1 14.91 -21.05 1.83
N CYS A 2 15.99 -20.28 1.57
CA CYS A 2 17.38 -20.68 1.87
C CYS A 2 17.79 -20.75 3.36
N ALA A 3 16.87 -20.52 4.29
CA ALA A 3 17.09 -20.49 5.75
C ALA A 3 18.13 -19.46 6.27
N ALA A 4 18.68 -18.61 5.39
CA ALA A 4 19.52 -17.50 5.83
C ALA A 4 18.72 -16.51 6.70
N PRO A 5 19.35 -15.88 7.71
CA PRO A 5 18.73 -14.80 8.47
C PRO A 5 18.20 -13.69 7.56
N VAL A 6 17.04 -13.15 7.93
CA VAL A 6 16.36 -12.11 7.16
C VAL A 6 16.60 -10.76 7.85
N PRO A 7 17.35 -9.82 7.25
CA PRO A 7 17.64 -8.52 7.86
C PRO A 7 16.41 -7.60 7.82
N GLU A 8 16.37 -6.57 8.66
CA GLU A 8 15.44 -5.44 8.46
C GLU A 8 16.16 -4.28 7.75
N PRO A 9 15.59 -3.70 6.67
CA PRO A 9 14.36 -4.12 5.98
C PRO A 9 14.58 -5.34 5.06
N HIS A 10 13.59 -6.23 5.00
CA HIS A 10 13.59 -7.39 4.09
C HIS A 10 12.55 -7.25 2.98
N ARG A 11 12.45 -8.31 2.17
CA ARG A 11 11.47 -8.43 1.10
C ARG A 11 10.55 -9.61 1.34
N HIS A 12 9.45 -9.62 0.62
CA HIS A 12 8.44 -10.66 0.71
C HIS A 12 8.18 -11.32 -0.64
N LEU A 13 7.95 -12.62 -0.60
CA LEU A 13 7.22 -13.33 -1.65
C LEU A 13 5.79 -13.52 -1.19
N LEU A 14 4.85 -13.48 -2.14
CA LEU A 14 3.51 -13.99 -1.96
C LEU A 14 3.46 -15.43 -2.46
N ASP A 15 2.93 -16.34 -1.65
CA ASP A 15 2.48 -17.67 -2.05
C ASP A 15 1.05 -17.54 -2.59
N GLU A 16 0.85 -17.71 -3.91
CA GLU A 16 -0.46 -17.59 -4.55
C GLU A 16 -1.43 -18.74 -4.18
N ARG A 17 -0.92 -19.86 -3.66
CA ARG A 17 -1.76 -21.01 -3.25
C ARG A 17 -2.27 -20.85 -1.83
N GLU A 18 -1.40 -20.42 -0.94
CA GLU A 18 -1.73 -20.23 0.48
C GLU A 18 -2.19 -18.80 0.80
N ALA A 19 -2.10 -17.88 -0.17
CA ALA A 19 -2.35 -16.45 -0.01
C ALA A 19 -1.55 -15.84 1.17
N GLY A 20 -0.32 -16.35 1.38
CA GLY A 20 0.54 -16.02 2.51
C GLY A 20 1.81 -15.27 2.09
N LEU A 21 2.30 -14.40 2.97
CA LEU A 21 3.58 -13.71 2.76
C LEU A 21 4.74 -14.48 3.40
N LEU A 22 5.84 -14.61 2.66
CA LEU A 22 7.08 -15.22 3.10
C LEU A 22 8.20 -14.19 3.09
N CYS A 23 8.82 -13.97 4.25
CA CYS A 23 10.02 -13.15 4.38
C CYS A 23 11.20 -13.81 3.66
N VAL A 24 11.95 -13.03 2.88
CA VAL A 24 13.10 -13.51 2.13
C VAL A 24 14.35 -12.65 2.32
N CYS A 25 15.50 -13.31 2.36
CA CYS A 25 16.79 -12.62 2.36
C CYS A 25 17.06 -11.95 1.01
N GLN A 26 18.05 -11.05 0.96
CA GLN A 26 18.39 -10.30 -0.25
C GLN A 26 18.76 -11.23 -1.43
N ALA A 27 19.55 -12.28 -1.18
CA ALA A 27 19.95 -13.22 -2.22
C ALA A 27 18.74 -13.94 -2.84
N CYS A 28 17.80 -14.39 -1.99
CA CYS A 28 16.56 -14.98 -2.47
C CYS A 28 15.71 -13.96 -3.25
N ALA A 29 15.58 -12.73 -2.77
CA ALA A 29 14.86 -11.71 -3.52
C ALA A 29 15.44 -11.48 -4.92
N LEU A 30 16.76 -11.41 -5.06
CA LEU A 30 17.44 -11.24 -6.36
C LEU A 30 17.20 -12.43 -7.31
N LEU A 31 17.12 -13.65 -6.78
CA LEU A 31 16.80 -14.82 -7.58
C LEU A 31 15.39 -14.71 -8.19
N PHE A 32 14.40 -14.33 -7.39
CA PHE A 32 13.02 -14.17 -7.86
C PHE A 32 12.79 -12.90 -8.70
N GLU A 33 13.67 -11.89 -8.63
CA GLU A 33 13.65 -10.76 -9.57
C GLU A 33 14.09 -11.16 -10.97
N ARG A 34 15.13 -11.99 -11.09
CA ARG A 34 15.70 -12.42 -12.36
C ARG A 34 14.84 -13.49 -13.03
N ASP A 35 14.32 -14.41 -12.25
CA ASP A 35 13.41 -15.46 -12.71
C ASP A 35 11.96 -14.99 -12.69
N ALA A 36 11.66 -13.84 -13.33
CA ALA A 36 10.29 -13.32 -13.43
C ALA A 36 9.28 -14.33 -14.04
N ALA A 37 9.79 -15.42 -14.62
CA ALA A 37 9.03 -16.54 -15.17
C ALA A 37 9.18 -17.89 -14.42
N GLY A 38 9.83 -17.99 -13.26
CA GLY A 38 10.24 -19.32 -12.79
C GLY A 38 10.52 -19.50 -11.31
N ARG A 39 9.48 -19.82 -10.52
CA ARG A 39 9.53 -20.84 -9.44
C ARG A 39 8.13 -21.18 -8.91
N GLY A 40 7.18 -21.45 -9.82
CA GLY A 40 5.85 -21.93 -9.45
C GLY A 40 4.89 -20.80 -9.07
N HIS A 41 4.31 -20.89 -7.88
CA HIS A 41 3.22 -20.03 -7.37
C HIS A 41 3.72 -18.93 -6.42
N TYR A 42 5.01 -18.56 -6.54
CA TYR A 42 5.62 -17.54 -5.70
C TYR A 42 5.87 -16.27 -6.50
N VAL A 43 5.28 -15.16 -6.03
CA VAL A 43 5.41 -13.86 -6.69
C VAL A 43 6.13 -12.90 -5.77
N LEU A 44 7.20 -12.29 -6.29
CA LEU A 44 7.92 -11.27 -5.55
C LEU A 44 7.09 -9.98 -5.40
N VAL A 45 6.89 -9.57 -4.15
CA VAL A 45 6.14 -8.37 -3.80
C VAL A 45 6.95 -7.13 -4.22
N PRO A 46 6.35 -6.21 -5.00
CA PRO A 46 7.02 -5.00 -5.46
C PRO A 46 7.28 -4.04 -4.30
N ARG A 47 8.00 -2.94 -4.56
CA ARG A 47 8.23 -1.86 -3.59
C ARG A 47 7.48 -0.57 -3.94
N ARG A 48 6.70 -0.62 -5.02
CA ARG A 48 6.07 0.54 -5.64
C ARG A 48 5.03 1.15 -4.70
N ARG A 49 5.20 2.44 -4.41
CA ARG A 49 4.18 3.27 -3.76
C ARG A 49 3.83 4.39 -4.72
N LEU A 50 2.57 4.52 -5.07
CA LEU A 50 2.10 5.55 -5.99
C LEU A 50 0.88 6.24 -5.37
N ALA A 51 1.01 7.54 -5.07
CA ALA A 51 -0.13 8.35 -4.68
C ALA A 51 -1.11 8.48 -5.85
N LEU A 52 -2.41 8.46 -5.56
CA LEU A 52 -3.47 8.62 -6.54
C LEU A 52 -4.25 9.94 -6.28
N PRO A 53 -3.61 11.12 -6.45
CA PRO A 53 -4.30 12.38 -6.25
C PRO A 53 -5.44 12.50 -7.29
N GLY A 54 -6.67 12.65 -6.81
CA GLY A 54 -7.87 12.75 -7.67
C GLY A 54 -8.66 11.45 -7.83
N PHE A 55 -8.19 10.32 -7.28
CA PHE A 55 -9.01 9.12 -7.23
C PHE A 55 -10.20 9.32 -6.27
N VAL A 56 -11.41 8.97 -6.74
CA VAL A 56 -12.64 9.10 -5.95
C VAL A 56 -13.14 7.72 -5.56
N SER A 57 -12.97 7.36 -4.29
CA SER A 57 -13.32 6.02 -3.78
C SER A 57 -14.78 5.88 -3.32
N GLY A 58 -15.62 6.92 -3.47
CA GLY A 58 -16.97 6.96 -2.91
C GLY A 58 -17.89 5.82 -3.37
N ALA A 59 -17.75 5.39 -4.62
CA ALA A 59 -18.54 4.30 -5.19
C ALA A 59 -18.14 2.90 -4.68
N LEU A 60 -16.95 2.76 -4.07
CA LEU A 60 -16.42 1.46 -3.60
C LEU A 60 -16.99 1.01 -2.26
N GLY A 61 -17.82 1.83 -1.60
CA GLY A 61 -18.54 1.44 -0.39
C GLY A 61 -17.62 1.09 0.77
N ILE A 62 -16.78 2.03 1.23
CA ILE A 62 -15.76 1.80 2.26
C ILE A 62 -16.36 2.01 3.66
N PRO A 63 -16.56 0.94 4.46
CA PRO A 63 -16.97 1.07 5.85
C PRO A 63 -15.89 1.81 6.63
N VAL A 64 -16.32 2.69 7.55
CA VAL A 64 -15.46 3.45 8.48
C VAL A 64 -14.28 4.22 7.85
N GLY A 65 -14.28 4.39 6.53
CA GLY A 65 -13.29 5.13 5.77
C GLY A 65 -11.90 4.49 5.69
N LEU A 66 -11.75 3.17 5.88
CA LEU A 66 -10.47 2.49 5.73
C LEU A 66 -10.62 1.14 5.01
N ALA A 67 -9.96 0.98 3.87
CA ALA A 67 -9.95 -0.29 3.12
C ALA A 67 -8.72 -0.42 2.24
N PHE A 68 -8.41 -1.64 1.83
CA PHE A 68 -7.56 -1.89 0.67
C PHE A 68 -8.18 -2.90 -0.29
N PHE A 69 -7.95 -2.71 -1.59
CA PHE A 69 -8.55 -3.49 -2.67
C PHE A 69 -7.47 -4.25 -3.43
N VAL A 70 -7.65 -5.56 -3.57
CA VAL A 70 -6.69 -6.47 -4.22
C VAL A 70 -7.35 -7.13 -5.42
N VAL A 71 -6.77 -6.90 -6.60
CA VAL A 71 -7.14 -7.60 -7.84
C VAL A 71 -6.61 -9.03 -7.74
N GLN A 72 -7.49 -10.02 -7.87
CA GLN A 72 -7.14 -11.44 -7.88
C GLN A 72 -6.62 -11.87 -9.25
N ALA A 73 -5.99 -13.04 -9.33
CA ALA A 73 -5.50 -13.59 -10.61
C ALA A 73 -6.62 -13.82 -11.64
N ASP A 74 -7.84 -14.07 -11.19
CA ASP A 74 -9.03 -14.24 -12.04
C ASP A 74 -9.74 -12.90 -12.39
N GLY A 75 -9.18 -11.77 -11.94
CA GLY A 75 -9.70 -10.44 -12.19
C GLY A 75 -10.78 -9.97 -11.21
N ARG A 76 -11.24 -10.82 -10.26
CA ARG A 76 -12.13 -10.36 -9.18
C ARG A 76 -11.39 -9.36 -8.28
N VAL A 77 -12.15 -8.51 -7.60
CA VAL A 77 -11.58 -7.52 -6.68
C VAL A 77 -12.11 -7.76 -5.29
N ILE A 78 -11.18 -8.04 -4.37
CA ILE A 78 -11.50 -8.27 -2.96
C ILE A 78 -11.13 -7.01 -2.18
N ALA A 79 -12.13 -6.41 -1.53
CA ALA A 79 -11.96 -5.38 -0.54
C ALA A 79 -11.64 -6.01 0.82
N HIS A 80 -10.69 -5.41 1.51
CA HIS A 80 -10.25 -5.79 2.83
C HIS A 80 -10.44 -4.62 3.77
N TYR A 81 -11.14 -4.87 4.88
CA TYR A 81 -11.49 -3.89 5.89
C TYR A 81 -10.72 -4.19 7.18
N PRO A 82 -9.63 -3.45 7.48
CA PRO A 82 -8.88 -3.62 8.71
C PRO A 82 -9.77 -3.37 9.94
N SER A 83 -9.71 -4.28 10.91
CA SER A 83 -10.54 -4.24 12.13
C SER A 83 -9.77 -4.82 13.33
N PRO A 84 -10.32 -4.71 14.57
CA PRO A 84 -9.65 -5.20 15.79
C PRO A 84 -9.45 -6.72 15.77
N ILE A 85 -10.41 -7.44 15.19
CA ILE A 85 -10.45 -8.90 15.20
C ILE A 85 -9.67 -9.48 14.01
N GLY A 86 -9.25 -8.64 13.06
CA GLY A 86 -8.55 -9.06 11.85
C GLY A 86 -9.03 -8.27 10.63
N VAL A 87 -9.08 -8.94 9.49
CA VAL A 87 -9.53 -8.36 8.23
C VAL A 87 -10.86 -8.99 7.86
N THR A 88 -11.89 -8.16 7.72
CA THR A 88 -13.13 -8.56 7.06
C THR A 88 -12.94 -8.37 5.56
N GLN A 89 -13.50 -9.28 4.76
CA GLN A 89 -13.40 -9.23 3.30
C GLN A 89 -14.77 -9.04 2.66
N GLY A 90 -14.81 -8.41 1.51
CA GLY A 90 -16.00 -8.33 0.65
C GLY A 90 -15.58 -8.26 -0.82
N GLU A 91 -16.36 -8.87 -1.71
CA GLU A 91 -16.12 -8.77 -3.15
C GLU A 91 -16.74 -7.47 -3.69
N ILE A 92 -16.00 -6.76 -4.54
CA ILE A 92 -16.47 -5.56 -5.21
C ILE A 92 -17.07 -5.95 -6.56
N ASP A 93 -18.26 -5.41 -6.85
CA ASP A 93 -18.91 -5.61 -8.12
C ASP A 93 -18.00 -5.14 -9.28
N LYS A 94 -17.91 -5.97 -10.32
CA LYS A 94 -17.02 -5.73 -11.45
C LYS A 94 -17.32 -4.40 -12.15
N ALA A 95 -18.59 -4.03 -12.32
CA ALA A 95 -18.95 -2.78 -12.99
C ALA A 95 -18.54 -1.56 -12.17
N VAL A 96 -18.65 -1.65 -10.83
CA VAL A 96 -18.17 -0.59 -9.92
C VAL A 96 -16.66 -0.42 -10.02
N TRP A 97 -15.91 -1.52 -10.09
CA TRP A 97 -14.46 -1.48 -10.26
C TRP A 97 -14.04 -0.94 -11.63
N ASP A 98 -14.71 -1.37 -12.71
CA ASP A 98 -14.41 -0.90 -14.06
C ASP A 98 -14.65 0.61 -14.19
N GLN A 99 -15.74 1.14 -13.62
CA GLN A 99 -15.99 2.58 -13.56
C GLN A 99 -14.88 3.34 -12.82
N ALA A 100 -14.38 2.78 -11.70
CA ALA A 100 -13.25 3.36 -10.97
C ALA A 100 -11.97 3.40 -11.82
N ARG A 101 -11.73 2.37 -12.65
CA ARG A 101 -10.59 2.31 -13.58
C ARG A 101 -10.71 3.32 -14.71
N GLU A 102 -11.90 3.55 -15.25
CA GLU A 102 -12.15 4.57 -16.27
C GLU A 102 -11.86 5.99 -15.77
N GLN A 103 -12.03 6.23 -14.46
CA GLN A 103 -11.72 7.51 -13.82
C GLN A 103 -10.26 7.66 -13.41
N CYS A 104 -9.51 6.55 -13.34
CA CYS A 104 -8.13 6.53 -12.88
C CYS A 104 -7.32 5.43 -13.57
N ASP A 105 -6.66 5.80 -14.67
CA ASP A 105 -5.84 4.90 -15.50
C ASP A 105 -4.77 4.13 -14.69
N ALA A 106 -4.26 4.74 -13.61
CA ALA A 106 -3.28 4.13 -12.73
C ALA A 106 -3.78 2.80 -12.12
N LEU A 107 -5.09 2.63 -11.91
CA LEU A 107 -5.66 1.37 -11.45
C LEU A 107 -5.46 0.22 -12.44
N GLY A 108 -5.39 0.52 -13.74
CA GLY A 108 -5.09 -0.47 -14.77
C GLY A 108 -3.65 -1.00 -14.72
N THR A 109 -2.78 -0.39 -13.93
CA THR A 109 -1.37 -0.78 -13.77
C THR A 109 -1.12 -1.67 -12.55
N LEU A 110 -2.16 -2.02 -11.80
CA LEU A 110 -2.05 -2.88 -10.62
C LEU A 110 -1.54 -4.26 -11.01
N ARG A 111 -0.52 -4.73 -10.30
CA ARG A 111 -0.12 -6.13 -10.34
C ARG A 111 -1.07 -6.95 -9.47
N PRO A 112 -1.80 -7.95 -10.02
CA PRO A 112 -2.68 -8.80 -9.24
C PRO A 112 -1.97 -9.44 -8.06
N LEU A 113 -2.72 -9.63 -6.97
CA LEU A 113 -2.35 -10.28 -5.70
C LEU A 113 -1.28 -9.55 -4.87
N VAL A 114 -0.32 -8.87 -5.48
CA VAL A 114 0.85 -8.30 -4.79
C VAL A 114 0.82 -6.79 -4.63
N GLU A 115 -0.09 -6.10 -5.32
CA GLU A 115 -0.38 -4.69 -5.12
C GLU A 115 -1.84 -4.49 -4.73
N ALA A 116 -2.10 -3.40 -4.02
CA ALA A 116 -3.43 -3.02 -3.58
C ALA A 116 -3.65 -1.53 -3.75
N VAL A 117 -4.92 -1.14 -3.96
CA VAL A 117 -5.36 0.24 -3.76
C VAL A 117 -5.69 0.39 -2.28
N LEU A 118 -4.89 1.15 -1.55
CA LEU A 118 -5.12 1.50 -0.16
C LEU A 118 -5.82 2.85 -0.06
N VAL A 119 -6.87 2.91 0.76
CA VAL A 119 -7.74 4.07 0.92
C VAL A 119 -7.92 4.42 2.38
N ASN A 120 -7.73 5.70 2.72
CA ASN A 120 -8.14 6.31 3.97
C ASN A 120 -8.98 7.57 3.71
N THR A 121 -10.27 7.47 4.03
CA THR A 121 -11.22 8.58 4.08
C THR A 121 -11.74 8.85 5.50
N ALA A 122 -11.18 8.17 6.51
CA ALA A 122 -11.60 8.32 7.88
C ALA A 122 -11.25 9.72 8.41
N LYS A 123 -12.11 10.25 9.29
CA LYS A 123 -11.88 11.52 9.99
C LYS A 123 -11.58 12.72 9.06
N GLY A 124 -12.09 12.71 7.83
CA GLY A 124 -11.88 13.77 6.86
C GLY A 124 -10.58 13.66 6.05
N ALA A 125 -9.84 12.55 6.20
CA ALA A 125 -8.74 12.22 5.30
C ALA A 125 -9.24 12.00 3.87
N ASN A 126 -8.34 12.10 2.90
CA ASN A 126 -8.61 11.82 1.49
C ASN A 126 -7.33 11.27 0.84
N GLU A 127 -6.89 10.10 1.32
CA GLU A 127 -5.61 9.52 0.96
C GLU A 127 -5.81 8.21 0.19
N HIS A 128 -5.24 8.15 -1.01
CA HIS A 128 -5.36 7.01 -1.91
C HIS A 128 -3.99 6.65 -2.49
N TRP A 129 -3.66 5.38 -2.43
CA TRP A 129 -2.35 4.89 -2.83
C TRP A 129 -2.44 3.54 -3.52
N ILE A 130 -1.60 3.30 -4.53
CA ILE A 130 -1.18 1.94 -4.87
C ILE A 130 0.03 1.61 -4.01
N VAL A 131 -0.06 0.51 -3.27
CA VAL A 131 1.01 0.03 -2.38
C VAL A 131 1.21 -1.48 -2.56
N PRO A 132 2.38 -2.03 -2.21
CA PRO A 132 2.53 -3.47 -2.09
C PRO A 132 1.67 -4.03 -0.96
N ILE A 133 1.22 -5.28 -1.15
CA ILE A 133 0.30 -5.97 -0.24
C ILE A 133 0.84 -6.14 1.18
N ASP A 134 2.17 -6.21 1.35
CA ASP A 134 2.82 -6.31 2.66
C ASP A 134 2.60 -5.06 3.53
N LEU A 135 2.52 -3.87 2.91
CA LEU A 135 2.15 -2.64 3.62
C LEU A 135 0.71 -2.68 4.11
N CYS A 136 -0.21 -3.27 3.34
CA CYS A 136 -1.60 -3.45 3.79
C CYS A 136 -1.68 -4.37 5.02
N TYR A 137 -0.95 -5.49 5.04
CA TYR A 137 -0.88 -6.35 6.22
C TYR A 137 -0.19 -5.68 7.41
N ARG A 138 0.81 -4.82 7.16
CA ARG A 138 1.41 -3.99 8.21
C ARG A 138 0.40 -3.01 8.81
N LEU A 139 -0.43 -2.37 7.98
CA LEU A 139 -1.52 -1.51 8.46
C LEU A 139 -2.52 -2.31 9.32
N VAL A 140 -2.88 -3.53 8.89
CA VAL A 140 -3.75 -4.42 9.69
C VAL A 140 -3.12 -4.70 11.06
N ALA A 141 -1.81 -4.95 11.12
CA ALA A 141 -1.12 -5.15 12.39
C ALA A 141 -1.16 -3.89 13.27
N VAL A 142 -0.99 -2.68 12.70
CA VAL A 142 -1.16 -1.40 13.41
C VAL A 142 -2.58 -1.28 13.97
N VAL A 143 -3.60 -1.50 13.14
CA VAL A 143 -5.00 -1.41 13.56
C VAL A 143 -5.28 -2.37 14.70
N ARG A 144 -4.90 -3.65 14.59
CA ARG A 144 -5.12 -4.65 15.64
C ARG A 144 -4.41 -4.31 16.95
N LYS A 145 -3.19 -3.77 16.88
CA LYS A 145 -2.37 -3.43 18.05
C LYS A 145 -2.90 -2.20 18.78
N GLU A 146 -3.32 -1.18 18.05
CA GLU A 146 -3.65 0.13 18.61
C GLU A 146 -5.14 0.29 18.92
N TRP A 147 -6.00 -0.62 18.45
CA TRP A 147 -7.44 -0.52 18.67
C TRP A 147 -7.82 -0.79 20.11
N THR A 148 -8.50 0.17 20.74
CA THR A 148 -9.05 0.02 22.09
C THR A 148 -10.53 0.43 22.12
N GLY A 149 -11.36 -0.29 22.86
CA GLY A 149 -12.80 -0.01 22.95
C GLY A 149 -13.58 -0.21 21.63
N PHE A 150 -14.83 0.28 21.59
CA PHE A 150 -15.74 0.02 20.45
C PHE A 150 -15.50 0.92 19.23
N SER A 151 -14.95 2.12 19.44
CA SER A 151 -14.74 3.14 18.39
C SER A 151 -13.28 3.31 17.97
N GLY A 152 -12.40 2.37 18.35
CA GLY A 152 -10.97 2.41 18.05
C GLY A 152 -10.12 3.18 19.06
N GLY A 153 -10.75 3.82 20.03
CA GLY A 153 -10.05 4.54 21.08
C GLY A 153 -9.30 5.75 20.55
N SER A 154 -8.45 6.35 21.38
CA SER A 154 -7.69 7.56 21.03
C SER A 154 -6.40 7.27 20.25
N THR A 155 -5.96 6.02 20.19
CA THR A 155 -4.62 5.62 19.70
C THR A 155 -4.60 5.13 18.26
N VAL A 156 -5.66 4.46 17.79
CA VAL A 156 -5.64 3.85 16.45
C VAL A 156 -5.60 4.88 15.31
N TRP A 157 -6.39 5.95 15.42
CA TRP A 157 -6.50 6.95 14.36
C TRP A 157 -5.22 7.76 14.18
N PRO A 158 -4.54 8.21 15.26
CA PRO A 158 -3.19 8.76 15.14
C PRO A 158 -2.20 7.79 14.49
N ALA A 159 -2.20 6.51 14.88
CA ALA A 159 -1.28 5.52 14.32
C ALA A 159 -1.53 5.24 12.83
N ILE A 160 -2.80 5.23 12.39
CA ILE A 160 -3.15 5.15 10.97
C ILE A 160 -2.64 6.41 10.24
N SER A 161 -2.86 7.60 10.79
CA SER A 161 -2.38 8.84 10.17
C SER A 161 -0.85 8.87 10.02
N GLU A 162 -0.11 8.41 11.04
CA GLU A 162 1.34 8.26 10.98
C GLU A 162 1.76 7.25 9.90
N PHE A 163 1.06 6.12 9.79
CA PHE A 163 1.30 5.13 8.75
C PHE A 163 1.20 5.73 7.35
N PHE A 164 0.12 6.48 7.06
CA PHE A 164 -0.06 7.13 5.75
C PHE A 164 0.94 8.25 5.51
N THR A 165 1.31 9.02 6.53
CA THR A 165 2.39 10.02 6.44
C THR A 165 3.72 9.38 6.03
N ALA A 166 4.01 8.18 6.54
CA ALA A 166 5.21 7.42 6.17
C ALA A 166 5.14 6.74 4.78
N LEU A 167 3.97 6.72 4.12
CA LEU A 167 3.86 6.27 2.73
C LEU A 167 4.30 7.34 1.75
N ALA A 168 4.09 8.62 2.10
CA ALA A 168 4.58 9.73 1.31
C ALA A 168 6.09 9.57 1.12
N PRO A 169 6.60 9.73 -0.11
CA PRO A 169 8.04 9.76 -0.31
C PRO A 169 8.60 10.82 0.64
N HIS A 170 9.55 10.45 1.50
CA HIS A 170 10.28 11.43 2.30
C HIS A 170 10.83 12.45 1.31
N GLY A 171 10.21 13.63 1.28
CA GLY A 171 10.58 14.67 0.36
C GLY A 171 12.07 14.92 0.51
N THR A 172 12.80 14.86 -0.60
CA THR A 172 14.10 15.49 -0.70
C THR A 172 13.94 16.91 -0.16
N SER A 173 14.57 17.19 0.98
CA SER A 173 14.77 18.55 1.45
C SER A 173 15.61 19.25 0.40
N ILE A 174 14.94 20.00 -0.48
CA ILE A 174 15.58 20.97 -1.35
C ILE A 174 16.04 22.07 -0.41
N HIS A 175 17.32 22.08 -0.06
CA HIS A 175 17.97 23.28 0.46
C HIS A 175 17.95 24.33 -0.65
N ALA A 176 16.88 25.11 -0.69
CA ALA A 176 16.87 26.39 -1.34
C ALA A 176 17.41 27.40 -0.33
N ASP A 177 18.70 27.72 -0.43
CA ASP A 177 19.20 29.02 -0.02
C ASP A 177 19.73 29.73 -1.26
N ALA A 178 18.88 30.60 -1.80
CA ALA A 178 19.26 31.67 -2.69
C ALA A 178 19.57 32.92 -1.86
N ALA A 179 20.83 33.34 -1.86
CA ALA A 179 21.28 34.72 -1.60
C ALA A 179 22.78 34.76 -1.98
N ASN A 180 23.34 35.67 -2.77
CA ASN A 180 22.91 37.03 -3.08
C ASN A 180 23.69 37.49 -4.33
N ALA A 181 22.98 37.99 -5.35
CA ALA A 181 23.54 38.78 -6.43
C ALA A 181 23.09 40.23 -6.25
N SER A 182 23.97 41.09 -5.74
CA SER A 182 24.11 42.47 -6.21
C SER A 182 25.20 43.23 -5.47
N ALA A 183 26.21 43.66 -6.24
CA ALA A 183 26.71 45.03 -6.18
C ALA A 183 27.49 45.33 -7.47
N ARG A 184 26.84 46.00 -8.41
CA ARG A 184 27.50 46.86 -9.40
C ARG A 184 27.36 48.31 -8.93
N THR A 185 28.50 48.94 -8.70
CA THR A 185 28.79 50.39 -8.74
C THR A 185 30.32 50.46 -8.59
N GLY A 186 31.14 51.12 -9.39
CA GLY A 186 31.01 52.09 -10.47
C GLY A 186 32.41 52.73 -10.63
N THR A 187 32.71 53.22 -11.84
CA THR A 187 33.95 53.92 -12.28
C THR A 187 35.19 53.09 -12.52
#